data_AF-A0A945RTT1-F1
#
_entry.id   AF-A0A945RTT1-F1
#
_cell.length_a   1.000
_cell.length_b   1.000
_cell.length_c   1.000
_cell.angle_alpha   90.00
_cell.angle_beta   90.00
_cell.angle_gamma   90.00
#
_symmetry.space_group_name_H-M   'P 1'
#
loop_
_entity.id
_entity.type
_entity.pdbx_description
1 polymer ?
#
loop_
_entity_poly.entity_id
_entity_poly.type
_entity_poly.pdbx_seq_one_letter_code
_entity_poly.pdbx_strand_id
1 'polypeptide(L)'
;MADTEQDFTTELRGYKRSEVDGVINELRSELINASKDRKNLLDELSTLKHHIAAIEAAGGESASLTYSGLGSRLETILRIAEEQSTRIIGQADIDSESIINNAKLEAQSILETAQREAERIATDASNEAANIAEGAAAKAERLLAEATEEAQRLTKDGVEEASAIRGAVATEAAKTRASAKRETAALRTEAKREIAELKVVAERELNQARATASDLLKEVEVERASHELTLKKIQEEAALAKTNAEHELAQTTAKLTYDNKTQSQELARIAKRARTDLDAELSARRADAEKDLLEAHHKAVDMNNRFLKQAENQLAETKSRLTALRAEHKKITDAIETANSDGKLEAQKKATAVVAQAQKKAREIIRSAEDEATARVAAAERRLIELRSERDTIADYVESLRAVVGAVVDKPAPVKKASSAKRSKPRATARQQDSAAS
;
A
#
# COMPACT_ATOMS: atom_id res chain seq x y z
N MET A 1 31.36 -55.67 27.88
CA MET A 1 29.91 -55.81 27.68
C MET A 1 29.42 -54.40 27.46
N ALA A 2 29.00 -54.08 26.24
CA ALA A 2 28.53 -52.74 25.90
C ALA A 2 27.09 -52.59 26.38
N ASP A 3 26.80 -51.54 27.13
CA ASP A 3 25.45 -51.13 27.51
C ASP A 3 24.63 -50.85 26.26
N THR A 4 23.62 -51.68 26.00
CA THR A 4 22.62 -51.47 24.97
C THR A 4 21.24 -51.36 25.62
N GLU A 5 21.05 -50.36 26.47
CA GLU A 5 19.70 -49.92 26.86
C GLU A 5 19.22 -48.91 25.81
N GLN A 6 18.56 -49.41 24.76
CA GLN A 6 17.79 -48.57 23.83
C GLN A 6 16.38 -48.37 24.42
N ASP A 7 16.13 -47.20 24.99
CA ASP A 7 14.83 -46.82 25.52
C ASP A 7 13.86 -46.45 24.38
N PHE A 8 12.77 -47.21 24.25
CA PHE A 8 11.69 -46.92 23.30
C PHE A 8 10.77 -45.81 23.82
N THR A 9 10.38 -44.87 22.96
CA THR A 9 9.40 -43.86 23.33
C THR A 9 7.99 -44.47 23.46
N THR A 10 7.23 -44.04 24.47
CA THR A 10 5.87 -44.54 24.74
C THR A 10 4.81 -43.52 24.32
N GLU A 11 3.81 -43.99 23.56
CA GLU A 11 2.55 -43.27 23.30
C GLU A 11 1.46 -43.79 24.26
N LEU A 12 0.30 -43.13 24.31
CA LEU A 12 -0.77 -43.31 25.32
C LEU A 12 -1.25 -44.77 25.55
N ARG A 13 -0.87 -45.72 24.68
CA ARG A 13 -1.17 -47.16 24.78
C ARG A 13 -0.01 -48.08 24.34
N GLY A 14 1.25 -47.70 24.53
CA GLY A 14 2.40 -48.59 24.32
C GLY A 14 3.59 -47.96 23.58
N TYR A 15 4.56 -48.77 23.17
CA TYR A 15 5.74 -48.29 22.44
C TYR A 15 5.42 -47.85 21.01
N LYS A 16 6.15 -46.86 20.51
CA LYS A 16 6.00 -46.36 19.15
C LYS A 16 6.41 -47.42 18.13
N ARG A 17 5.41 -47.95 17.40
CA ARG A 17 5.57 -49.09 16.49
C ARG A 17 6.66 -48.90 15.44
N SER A 18 6.85 -47.70 14.89
CA SER A 18 7.89 -47.44 13.89
C SER A 18 9.31 -47.56 14.43
N GLU A 19 9.53 -47.20 15.70
CA GLU A 19 10.84 -47.29 16.36
C GLU A 19 11.14 -48.76 16.71
N VAL A 20 10.14 -49.49 17.20
CA VAL A 20 10.23 -50.93 17.48
C VAL A 20 10.46 -51.74 16.21
N ASP A 21 9.72 -51.48 15.13
CA ASP A 21 9.87 -52.17 13.85
C ASP A 21 11.27 -51.88 13.23
N GLY A 22 11.82 -50.68 13.45
CA GLY A 22 13.18 -50.32 13.04
C GLY A 22 14.24 -51.19 13.74
N VAL A 23 14.20 -51.24 15.08
CA VAL A 23 15.15 -52.04 15.90
C VAL A 23 15.00 -53.53 15.61
N ILE A 24 13.78 -54.03 15.41
CA ILE A 24 13.56 -55.44 15.05
C ILE A 24 14.18 -55.77 13.69
N ASN A 25 14.11 -54.85 12.71
CA ASN A 25 14.72 -55.07 11.39
C ASN A 25 16.26 -55.00 11.44
N GLU A 26 16.81 -54.14 12.30
CA GLU A 26 18.24 -54.06 12.57
C GLU A 26 18.75 -55.36 13.22
N LEU A 27 18.11 -55.81 14.32
CA LEU A 27 18.43 -57.08 14.98
C LEU A 27 18.28 -58.29 14.04
N ARG A 28 17.29 -58.29 13.16
CA ARG A 28 17.14 -59.34 12.13
C ARG A 28 18.31 -59.32 11.14
N SER A 29 18.74 -58.13 10.72
CA SER A 29 19.87 -57.97 9.80
C SER A 29 21.18 -58.41 10.46
N GLU A 30 21.39 -58.04 11.73
CA GLU A 30 22.52 -58.50 12.53
C GLU A 30 22.51 -60.02 12.72
N LEU A 31 21.36 -60.62 13.03
CA LEU A 31 21.24 -62.07 13.18
C LEU A 31 21.57 -62.79 11.86
N ILE A 32 21.10 -62.25 10.73
CA ILE A 32 21.42 -62.79 9.40
C ILE A 32 22.92 -62.69 9.14
N ASN A 33 23.55 -61.55 9.43
CA ASN A 33 24.99 -61.35 9.25
C ASN A 33 25.80 -62.28 10.16
N ALA A 34 25.48 -62.36 11.45
CA ALA A 34 26.11 -63.30 12.38
C ALA A 34 25.93 -64.77 11.96
N SER A 35 24.79 -65.11 11.35
CA SER A 35 24.56 -66.45 10.81
C SER A 35 25.43 -66.75 9.58
N LYS A 36 25.68 -65.76 8.72
CA LYS A 36 26.59 -65.85 7.57
C LYS A 36 28.03 -65.97 8.04
N ASP A 37 28.45 -65.14 8.99
CA ASP A 37 29.80 -65.17 9.56
C ASP A 37 30.09 -66.53 10.21
N ARG A 38 29.13 -67.06 10.98
CA ARG A 38 29.22 -68.40 11.56
C ARG A 38 29.38 -69.48 10.48
N LYS A 39 28.68 -69.37 9.36
CA LYS A 39 28.81 -70.32 8.25
C LYS A 39 30.20 -70.21 7.61
N ASN A 40 30.67 -68.99 7.33
CA ASN A 40 32.01 -68.77 6.76
C ASN A 40 33.10 -69.33 7.68
N LEU A 41 33.00 -69.10 8.99
CA LEU A 41 33.92 -69.66 9.99
C LEU A 41 33.89 -71.19 10.03
N LEU A 42 32.72 -71.82 9.85
CA LEU A 42 32.62 -73.28 9.77
C LEU A 42 33.28 -73.83 8.49
N ASP A 43 33.09 -73.15 7.36
CA ASP A 43 33.71 -73.51 6.09
C ASP A 43 35.25 -73.38 6.20
N GLU A 44 35.75 -72.28 6.75
CA GLU A 44 37.19 -72.07 7.04
C GLU A 44 37.74 -73.15 7.98
N LEU A 45 37.04 -73.46 9.08
CA LEU A 45 37.46 -74.50 10.02
C LEU A 45 37.51 -75.87 9.34
N SER A 46 36.62 -76.15 8.40
CA SER A 46 36.66 -77.37 7.59
C SER A 46 37.90 -77.43 6.68
N THR A 47 38.26 -76.31 6.04
CA THR A 47 39.46 -76.21 5.18
C THR A 47 40.74 -76.33 6.00
N LEU A 48 40.80 -75.69 7.17
CA LEU A 48 41.90 -75.82 8.12
C LEU A 48 42.07 -77.25 8.60
N LYS A 49 40.98 -77.95 8.92
CA LYS A 49 41.02 -79.38 9.25
C LYS A 49 41.56 -80.23 8.10
N HIS A 50 41.17 -79.93 6.87
CA HIS A 50 41.71 -80.62 5.68
C HIS A 50 43.21 -80.34 5.51
N HIS A 51 43.66 -79.10 5.72
CA HIS A 51 45.08 -78.76 5.68
C HIS A 51 45.88 -79.44 6.79
N ILE A 52 45.37 -79.50 8.01
CA ILE A 52 46.03 -80.21 9.12
C ILE A 52 46.15 -81.69 8.81
N ALA A 53 45.08 -82.33 8.32
CA ALA A 53 45.12 -83.74 7.92
C ALA A 53 46.12 -83.99 6.78
N ALA A 54 46.21 -83.09 5.80
CA ALA A 54 47.20 -83.17 4.72
C ALA A 54 48.65 -83.00 5.24
N ILE A 55 48.87 -82.10 6.21
CA ILE A 55 50.18 -81.87 6.83
C ILE A 55 50.58 -83.05 7.71
N GLU A 56 49.65 -83.64 8.48
CA GLU A 56 49.91 -84.83 9.28
C GLU A 56 50.23 -86.05 8.40
N ALA A 57 49.52 -86.20 7.27
CA ALA A 57 49.83 -87.23 6.27
C ALA A 57 51.22 -87.02 5.63
N ALA A 58 51.61 -85.78 5.35
CA ALA A 58 52.96 -85.44 4.87
C ALA A 58 54.04 -85.59 5.97
N GLY A 59 53.67 -85.41 7.24
CA GLY A 59 54.55 -85.58 8.40
C GLY A 59 54.89 -87.05 8.69
N GLY A 60 54.04 -88.00 8.26
CA GLY A 60 54.29 -89.44 8.34
C GLY A 60 55.50 -89.92 7.52
N GLU A 61 55.96 -89.14 6.55
CA GLU A 61 57.15 -89.42 5.73
C GLU A 61 58.44 -88.75 6.28
N SER A 62 58.47 -88.37 7.57
CA SER A 62 59.64 -87.72 8.21
C SER A 62 60.82 -88.66 8.53
N ALA A 63 61.00 -89.74 7.77
CA ALA A 63 62.10 -90.68 7.93
C ALA A 63 63.16 -90.55 6.82
N SER A 64 63.66 -89.32 6.58
CA SER A 64 65.05 -89.04 6.17
C SER A 64 65.22 -87.55 5.86
N LEU A 65 65.45 -86.74 6.90
CA LEU A 65 65.81 -85.33 6.76
C LEU A 65 67.20 -85.20 6.11
N THR A 66 67.24 -85.09 4.79
CA THR A 66 68.45 -84.72 4.02
C THR A 66 68.38 -83.26 3.59
N TYR A 67 69.54 -82.60 3.55
CA TYR A 67 69.74 -81.17 3.24
C TYR A 67 69.09 -80.72 1.91
N SER A 68 68.84 -81.66 0.99
CA SER A 68 68.14 -81.43 -0.28
C SER A 68 66.62 -81.23 -0.14
N GLY A 69 65.96 -81.83 0.86
CA GLY A 69 64.52 -81.70 1.09
C GLY A 69 64.14 -80.39 1.81
N LEU A 70 65.10 -79.75 2.47
CA LEU A 70 64.95 -78.38 2.99
C LEU A 70 64.88 -77.36 1.86
N GLY A 71 65.61 -77.56 0.76
CA GLY A 71 65.61 -76.66 -0.40
C GLY A 71 64.27 -76.62 -1.14
N SER A 72 63.68 -77.79 -1.45
CA SER A 72 62.38 -77.87 -2.15
C SER A 72 61.21 -77.34 -1.31
N ARG A 73 61.26 -77.53 0.02
CA ARG A 73 60.27 -76.96 0.94
C ARG A 73 60.43 -75.45 1.08
N LEU A 74 61.66 -74.93 1.15
CA LEU A 74 61.92 -73.48 1.13
C LEU A 74 61.46 -72.84 -0.18
N GLU A 75 61.72 -73.47 -1.32
CA GLU A 75 61.27 -73.01 -2.64
C GLU A 75 59.74 -72.99 -2.73
N THR A 76 59.08 -74.01 -2.20
CA THR A 76 57.60 -74.06 -2.14
C THR A 76 57.05 -72.95 -1.23
N ILE A 77 57.67 -72.70 -0.07
CA ILE A 77 57.28 -71.62 0.85
C ILE A 77 57.50 -70.25 0.19
N LEU A 78 58.63 -70.03 -0.48
CA LEU A 78 58.90 -68.79 -1.22
C LEU A 78 57.88 -68.57 -2.34
N ARG A 79 57.58 -69.60 -3.13
CA ARG A 79 56.59 -69.51 -4.20
C ARG A 79 55.19 -69.18 -3.67
N ILE A 80 54.79 -69.79 -2.55
CA ILE A 80 53.52 -69.48 -1.87
C ILE A 80 53.56 -68.06 -1.30
N ALA A 81 54.68 -67.63 -0.70
CA ALA A 81 54.84 -66.28 -0.16
C ALA A 81 54.83 -65.21 -1.28
N GLU A 82 55.40 -65.51 -2.45
CA GLU A 82 55.42 -64.65 -3.64
C GLU A 82 54.02 -64.57 -4.28
N GLU A 83 53.31 -65.69 -4.39
CA GLU A 83 51.90 -65.71 -4.84
C GLU A 83 50.99 -64.97 -3.84
N GLN A 84 51.20 -65.16 -2.53
CA GLN A 84 50.45 -64.45 -1.50
C GLN A 84 50.78 -62.95 -1.48
N SER A 85 52.05 -62.57 -1.66
CA SER A 85 52.49 -61.17 -1.73
C SER A 85 51.90 -60.47 -2.95
N THR A 86 52.02 -61.06 -4.14
CA THR A 86 51.42 -60.51 -5.36
C THR A 86 49.90 -60.38 -5.24
N ARG A 87 49.23 -61.34 -4.59
CA ARG A 87 47.79 -61.24 -4.29
C ARG A 87 47.47 -60.12 -3.30
N ILE A 88 48.22 -59.98 -2.19
CA ILE A 88 48.01 -58.93 -1.18
C ILE A 88 48.28 -57.55 -1.78
N ILE A 89 49.35 -57.41 -2.58
CA ILE A 89 49.70 -56.17 -3.28
C ILE A 89 48.58 -55.79 -4.26
N GLY A 90 48.13 -56.74 -5.10
CA GLY A 90 47.04 -56.50 -6.04
C GLY A 90 45.73 -56.14 -5.34
N GLN A 91 45.40 -56.80 -4.23
CA GLN A 91 44.23 -56.46 -3.43
C GLN A 91 44.34 -55.08 -2.79
N ALA A 92 45.51 -54.73 -2.23
CA ALA A 92 45.76 -53.43 -1.63
C ALA A 92 45.69 -52.28 -2.65
N ASP A 93 46.14 -52.50 -3.89
CA ASP A 93 46.01 -51.53 -4.98
C ASP A 93 44.54 -51.35 -5.42
N ILE A 94 43.76 -52.44 -5.51
CA ILE A 94 42.32 -52.39 -5.80
C ILE A 94 41.56 -51.66 -4.67
N ASP A 95 41.86 -52.01 -3.42
CA ASP A 95 41.23 -51.40 -2.25
C ASP A 95 41.57 -49.91 -2.14
N SER A 96 42.82 -49.54 -2.47
CA SER A 96 43.30 -48.16 -2.56
C SER A 96 42.52 -47.34 -3.59
N GLU A 97 42.36 -47.87 -4.80
CA GLU A 97 41.55 -47.22 -5.85
C GLU A 97 40.08 -47.12 -5.44
N SER A 98 39.53 -48.18 -4.85
CA SER A 98 38.16 -48.20 -4.33
C SER A 98 37.94 -47.14 -3.25
N ILE A 99 38.85 -47.02 -2.26
CA ILE A 99 38.77 -46.01 -1.19
C ILE A 99 38.76 -44.58 -1.76
N ILE A 100 39.67 -44.27 -2.69
CA ILE A 100 39.72 -42.94 -3.30
C ILE A 100 38.49 -42.66 -4.15
N ASN A 101 38.04 -43.63 -4.93
CA ASN A 101 36.85 -43.46 -5.77
C ASN A 101 35.59 -43.27 -4.92
N ASN A 102 35.41 -44.05 -3.86
CA ASN A 102 34.31 -43.91 -2.92
C ASN A 102 34.34 -42.55 -2.20
N ALA A 103 35.52 -42.11 -1.73
CA ALA A 103 35.65 -40.81 -1.08
C ALA A 103 35.35 -39.63 -2.03
N LYS A 104 35.75 -39.74 -3.31
CA LYS A 104 35.40 -38.75 -4.34
C LYS A 104 33.89 -38.73 -4.63
N LEU A 105 33.25 -39.89 -4.70
CA LEU A 105 31.80 -39.99 -4.90
C LEU A 105 31.03 -39.44 -3.69
N GLU A 106 31.47 -39.74 -2.47
CA GLU A 106 30.91 -39.15 -1.24
C GLU A 106 31.07 -37.63 -1.23
N ALA A 107 32.26 -37.12 -1.54
CA ALA A 107 32.54 -35.69 -1.63
C ALA A 107 31.65 -34.99 -2.68
N GLN A 108 31.48 -35.60 -3.86
CA GLN A 108 30.56 -35.10 -4.89
C GLN A 108 29.12 -35.10 -4.39
N SER A 109 28.68 -36.17 -3.74
CA SER A 109 27.33 -36.28 -3.19
C SER A 109 27.04 -35.19 -2.15
N ILE A 110 27.99 -34.93 -1.23
CA ILE A 110 27.90 -33.85 -0.22
C ILE A 110 27.78 -32.48 -0.90
N LEU A 111 28.58 -32.22 -1.95
CA LEU A 111 28.50 -30.96 -2.68
C LEU A 111 27.17 -30.81 -3.43
N GLU A 112 26.67 -31.87 -4.08
CA GLU A 112 25.40 -31.86 -4.80
C GLU A 112 24.19 -31.68 -3.87
N THR A 113 24.20 -32.26 -2.67
CA THR A 113 23.12 -32.04 -1.69
C THR A 113 23.15 -30.61 -1.15
N ALA A 114 24.34 -30.10 -0.82
CA ALA A 114 24.52 -28.72 -0.37
C ALA A 114 24.13 -27.68 -1.43
N GLN A 115 24.49 -27.93 -2.70
CA GLN A 115 24.07 -27.06 -3.82
C GLN A 115 22.56 -27.03 -3.99
N ARG A 116 21.90 -28.20 -3.95
CA ARG A 116 20.43 -28.28 -4.03
C ARG A 116 19.76 -27.58 -2.86
N GLU A 117 20.29 -27.71 -1.65
CA GLU A 117 19.76 -27.01 -0.48
C GLU A 117 19.95 -25.49 -0.58
N ALA A 118 21.13 -25.04 -1.01
CA ALA A 118 21.43 -23.63 -1.25
C ALA A 118 20.50 -23.02 -2.32
N GLU A 119 20.27 -23.73 -3.42
CA GLU A 119 19.35 -23.32 -4.49
C GLU A 119 17.89 -23.24 -3.98
N ARG A 120 17.47 -24.22 -3.19
CA ARG A 120 16.15 -24.21 -2.56
C ARG A 120 15.97 -22.99 -1.65
N ILE A 121 16.94 -22.71 -0.77
CA ILE A 121 16.91 -21.54 0.13
C ILE A 121 16.88 -20.24 -0.67
N ALA A 122 17.67 -20.14 -1.75
CA ALA A 122 17.69 -18.95 -2.61
C ALA A 122 16.33 -18.75 -3.31
N THR A 123 15.72 -19.83 -3.81
CA THR A 123 14.42 -19.80 -4.48
C THR A 123 13.31 -19.43 -3.50
N ASP A 124 13.28 -20.04 -2.32
CA ASP A 124 12.30 -19.76 -1.26
C ASP A 124 12.37 -18.28 -0.83
N ALA A 125 13.58 -17.76 -0.62
CA ALA A 125 13.79 -16.36 -0.26
C ALA A 125 13.43 -15.38 -1.39
N SER A 126 13.68 -15.76 -2.65
CA SER A 126 13.27 -14.96 -3.81
C SER A 126 11.74 -14.90 -3.91
N ASN A 127 11.05 -16.02 -3.68
CA ASN A 127 9.59 -16.08 -3.66
C ASN A 127 9.01 -15.27 -2.48
N GLU A 128 9.61 -15.35 -1.30
CA GLU A 128 9.22 -14.55 -0.14
C GLU A 128 9.42 -13.04 -0.41
N ALA A 129 10.55 -12.66 -0.98
CA ALA A 129 10.83 -11.28 -1.38
C ALA A 129 9.82 -10.77 -2.42
N ALA A 130 9.47 -11.58 -3.40
CA ALA A 130 8.44 -11.27 -4.39
C ALA A 130 7.06 -11.09 -3.72
N ASN A 131 6.67 -11.99 -2.83
CA ASN A 131 5.41 -11.91 -2.08
C ASN A 131 5.34 -10.65 -1.19
N ILE A 132 6.45 -10.25 -0.56
CA ILE A 132 6.54 -9.01 0.21
C ILE A 132 6.33 -7.80 -0.71
N ALA A 133 6.99 -7.77 -1.87
CA ALA A 133 6.88 -6.69 -2.83
C ALA A 133 5.47 -6.59 -3.43
N GLU A 134 4.88 -7.71 -3.84
CA GLU A 134 3.52 -7.78 -4.36
C GLU A 134 2.49 -7.39 -3.29
N GLY A 135 2.63 -7.91 -2.06
CA GLY A 135 1.77 -7.56 -0.94
C GLY A 135 1.83 -6.08 -0.59
N ALA A 136 3.00 -5.44 -0.69
CA ALA A 136 3.14 -4.00 -0.51
C ALA A 136 2.53 -3.20 -1.66
N ALA A 137 2.71 -3.65 -2.91
CA ALA A 137 2.09 -3.03 -4.07
C ALA A 137 0.56 -3.08 -4.01
N ALA A 138 -0.02 -4.24 -3.68
CA ALA A 138 -1.45 -4.42 -3.53
C ALA A 138 -2.04 -3.59 -2.38
N LYS A 139 -1.32 -3.46 -1.25
CA LYS A 139 -1.72 -2.56 -0.15
C LYS A 139 -1.71 -1.10 -0.59
N ALA A 140 -0.67 -0.67 -1.29
CA ALA A 140 -0.57 0.70 -1.81
C ALA A 140 -1.69 1.00 -2.81
N GLU A 141 -2.01 0.06 -3.70
CA GLU A 141 -3.11 0.21 -4.67
C GLU A 141 -4.47 0.30 -3.98
N ARG A 142 -4.73 -0.54 -2.96
CA ARG A 142 -5.97 -0.45 -2.17
C ARG A 142 -6.10 0.88 -1.43
N LEU A 143 -5.04 1.34 -0.77
CA LEU A 143 -5.05 2.63 -0.08
C LEU A 143 -5.27 3.80 -1.04
N LEU A 144 -4.68 3.74 -2.24
CA LEU A 144 -4.95 4.72 -3.29
C LEU A 144 -6.41 4.66 -3.73
N ALA A 145 -6.93 3.47 -4.03
CA ALA A 145 -8.31 3.30 -4.48
C ALA A 145 -9.31 3.84 -3.44
N GLU A 146 -9.22 3.38 -2.19
CA GLU A 146 -10.09 3.81 -1.09
C GLU A 146 -10.05 5.32 -0.89
N ALA A 147 -8.86 5.91 -0.88
CA ALA A 147 -8.73 7.34 -0.69
C ALA A 147 -9.17 8.15 -1.90
N THR A 148 -8.94 7.68 -3.12
CA THR A 148 -9.46 8.36 -4.32
C THR A 148 -10.98 8.32 -4.36
N GLU A 149 -11.60 7.22 -3.92
CA GLU A 149 -13.05 7.11 -3.81
C GLU A 149 -13.60 8.07 -2.74
N GLU A 150 -12.97 8.11 -1.56
CA GLU A 150 -13.36 9.03 -0.49
C GLU A 150 -13.20 10.50 -0.92
N ALA A 151 -12.10 10.83 -1.59
CA ALA A 151 -11.85 12.11 -2.22
C ALA A 151 -12.95 12.50 -3.23
N GLN A 152 -13.31 11.59 -4.13
CA GLN A 152 -14.37 11.80 -5.11
C GLN A 152 -15.72 11.99 -4.43
N ARG A 153 -16.01 11.23 -3.38
CA ARG A 153 -17.24 11.37 -2.58
C ARG A 153 -17.30 12.75 -1.92
N LEU A 154 -16.26 13.17 -1.19
CA LEU A 154 -16.22 14.48 -0.53
C LEU A 154 -16.36 15.63 -1.53
N THR A 155 -15.69 15.55 -2.67
CA THR A 155 -15.80 16.59 -3.70
C THR A 155 -17.19 16.63 -4.34
N LYS A 156 -17.79 15.46 -4.60
CA LYS A 156 -19.17 15.36 -5.10
C LYS A 156 -20.17 15.94 -4.11
N ASP A 157 -20.09 15.54 -2.83
CA ASP A 157 -20.97 16.03 -1.77
C ASP A 157 -20.85 17.56 -1.64
N GLY A 158 -19.63 18.10 -1.67
CA GLY A 158 -19.40 19.54 -1.65
C GLY A 158 -19.97 20.28 -2.88
N VAL A 159 -19.92 19.67 -4.06
CA VAL A 159 -20.52 20.24 -5.29
C VAL A 159 -22.05 20.20 -5.23
N GLU A 160 -22.63 19.12 -4.73
CA GLU A 160 -24.08 18.97 -4.54
C GLU A 160 -24.60 19.96 -3.51
N GLU A 161 -23.96 20.07 -2.34
CA GLU A 161 -24.31 21.04 -1.29
C GLU A 161 -24.21 22.48 -1.82
N ALA A 162 -23.12 22.82 -2.52
CA ALA A 162 -22.96 24.14 -3.14
C ALA A 162 -24.01 24.43 -4.24
N SER A 163 -24.51 23.39 -4.92
CA SER A 163 -25.56 23.53 -5.93
C SER A 163 -26.94 23.70 -5.28
N ALA A 164 -27.22 22.95 -4.22
CA ALA A 164 -28.44 23.07 -3.43
C ALA A 164 -28.57 24.46 -2.79
N ILE A 165 -27.51 24.96 -2.16
CA ILE A 165 -27.48 26.30 -1.56
C ILE A 165 -27.69 27.38 -2.64
N ARG A 166 -27.01 27.27 -3.79
CA ARG A 166 -27.22 28.21 -4.91
C ARG A 166 -28.66 28.18 -5.43
N GLY A 167 -29.27 27.00 -5.52
CA GLY A 167 -30.68 26.85 -5.92
C GLY A 167 -31.65 27.50 -4.92
N ALA A 168 -31.42 27.29 -3.62
CA ALA A 168 -32.21 27.89 -2.55
C ALA A 168 -32.09 29.43 -2.56
N VAL A 169 -30.86 29.95 -2.66
CA VAL A 169 -30.58 31.39 -2.76
C VAL A 169 -31.25 32.01 -4.00
N ALA A 170 -31.16 31.35 -5.16
CA ALA A 170 -31.80 31.84 -6.38
C ALA A 170 -33.33 31.89 -6.25
N THR A 171 -33.93 30.90 -5.59
CA THR A 171 -35.38 30.82 -5.38
C THR A 171 -35.85 31.90 -4.40
N GLU A 172 -35.16 32.07 -3.27
CA GLU A 172 -35.49 33.14 -2.31
C GLU A 172 -35.27 34.53 -2.90
N ALA A 173 -34.21 34.74 -3.68
CA ALA A 173 -33.98 35.99 -4.42
C ALA A 173 -35.11 36.26 -5.45
N ALA A 174 -35.58 35.23 -6.16
CA ALA A 174 -36.70 35.37 -7.09
C ALA A 174 -38.02 35.69 -6.37
N LYS A 175 -38.30 35.01 -5.26
CA LYS A 175 -39.50 35.21 -4.42
C LYS A 175 -39.55 36.60 -3.83
N THR A 176 -38.46 37.07 -3.24
CA THR A 176 -38.35 38.42 -2.67
C THR A 176 -38.52 39.50 -3.73
N ARG A 177 -37.85 39.36 -4.88
CA ARG A 177 -38.01 40.29 -6.02
C ARG A 177 -39.45 40.29 -6.56
N ALA A 178 -40.10 39.13 -6.63
CA ALA A 178 -41.50 39.04 -7.06
C ALA A 178 -42.46 39.68 -6.05
N SER A 179 -42.26 39.47 -4.74
CA SER A 179 -43.07 40.11 -3.68
C SER A 179 -42.92 41.63 -3.72
N ALA A 180 -41.69 42.13 -3.77
CA ALA A 180 -41.40 43.56 -3.86
C ALA A 180 -42.05 44.19 -5.10
N LYS A 181 -42.01 43.51 -6.26
CA LYS A 181 -42.67 43.98 -7.49
C LYS A 181 -44.20 44.00 -7.36
N ARG A 182 -44.81 43.04 -6.66
CA ARG A 182 -46.26 43.00 -6.43
C ARG A 182 -46.71 44.07 -5.44
N GLU A 183 -46.00 44.23 -4.32
CA GLU A 183 -46.30 45.24 -3.31
C GLU A 183 -46.19 46.65 -3.89
N THR A 184 -45.11 46.95 -4.62
CA THR A 184 -44.95 48.26 -5.29
C THR A 184 -46.03 48.51 -6.35
N ALA A 185 -46.45 47.49 -7.11
CA ALA A 185 -47.54 47.62 -8.07
C ALA A 185 -48.90 47.84 -7.39
N ALA A 186 -49.16 47.16 -6.27
CA ALA A 186 -50.37 47.32 -5.47
C ALA A 186 -50.45 48.74 -4.88
N LEU A 187 -49.41 49.20 -4.19
CA LEU A 187 -49.32 50.55 -3.63
C LEU A 187 -49.49 51.62 -4.71
N ARG A 188 -48.88 51.43 -5.89
CA ARG A 188 -49.05 52.37 -7.01
C ARG A 188 -50.49 52.40 -7.54
N THR A 189 -51.21 51.28 -7.48
CA THR A 189 -52.60 51.19 -7.91
C THR A 189 -53.52 51.83 -6.87
N GLU A 190 -53.29 51.57 -5.58
CA GLU A 190 -53.96 52.21 -4.44
C GLU A 190 -53.84 53.74 -4.55
N ALA A 191 -52.62 54.26 -4.65
CA ALA A 191 -52.37 55.70 -4.76
C ALA A 191 -53.06 56.33 -5.98
N LYS A 192 -53.07 55.64 -7.14
CA LYS A 192 -53.80 56.12 -8.33
C LYS A 192 -55.31 56.16 -8.10
N ARG A 193 -55.85 55.16 -7.41
CA ARG A 193 -57.28 55.06 -7.11
C ARG A 193 -57.70 56.17 -6.15
N GLU A 194 -56.95 56.40 -5.07
CA GLU A 194 -57.21 57.49 -4.12
C GLU A 194 -57.18 58.86 -4.81
N ILE A 195 -56.18 59.12 -5.67
CA ILE A 195 -56.11 60.36 -6.46
C ILE A 195 -57.34 60.50 -7.37
N ALA A 196 -57.79 59.42 -7.99
CA ALA A 196 -58.96 59.44 -8.88
C ALA A 196 -60.27 59.67 -8.11
N GLU A 197 -60.49 58.99 -6.98
CA GLU A 197 -61.65 59.16 -6.11
C GLU A 197 -61.74 60.61 -5.61
N LEU A 198 -60.63 61.15 -5.14
CA LEU A 198 -60.55 62.55 -4.70
C LEU A 198 -60.86 63.53 -5.83
N LYS A 199 -60.36 63.25 -7.05
CA LYS A 199 -60.67 64.10 -8.22
C LYS A 199 -62.17 64.08 -8.56
N VAL A 200 -62.85 62.95 -8.40
CA VAL A 200 -64.31 62.86 -8.61
C VAL A 200 -65.07 63.61 -7.54
N VAL A 201 -64.67 63.50 -6.26
CA VAL A 201 -65.26 64.28 -5.16
C VAL A 201 -65.04 65.78 -5.40
N ALA A 202 -63.82 66.18 -5.77
CA ALA A 202 -63.46 67.54 -6.13
C ALA A 202 -64.32 68.11 -7.27
N GLU A 203 -64.49 67.35 -8.35
CA GLU A 203 -65.32 67.76 -9.49
C GLU A 203 -66.80 67.87 -9.11
N ARG A 204 -67.31 66.99 -8.23
CA ARG A 204 -68.69 67.07 -7.72
C ARG A 204 -68.90 68.32 -6.86
N GLU A 205 -68.02 68.59 -5.91
CA GLU A 205 -68.11 69.78 -5.05
C GLU A 205 -68.02 71.07 -5.88
N LEU A 206 -67.11 71.11 -6.86
CA LEU A 206 -67.01 72.22 -7.80
C LEU A 206 -68.30 72.42 -8.60
N ASN A 207 -68.89 71.33 -9.10
CA ASN A 207 -70.13 71.40 -9.89
C ASN A 207 -71.33 71.77 -9.01
N GLN A 208 -71.40 71.30 -7.77
CA GLN A 208 -72.41 71.73 -6.79
C GLN A 208 -72.28 73.22 -6.49
N ALA A 209 -71.07 73.73 -6.23
CA ALA A 209 -70.81 75.14 -6.02
C ALA A 209 -71.17 76.00 -7.25
N ARG A 210 -70.98 75.48 -8.47
CA ARG A 210 -71.40 76.13 -9.71
C ARG A 210 -72.91 76.12 -9.90
N ALA A 211 -73.57 75.02 -9.57
CA ALA A 211 -75.03 74.89 -9.65
C ALA A 211 -75.71 75.86 -8.68
N THR A 212 -75.28 75.88 -7.41
CA THR A 212 -75.79 76.84 -6.42
C THR A 212 -75.52 78.28 -6.85
N ALA A 213 -74.33 78.59 -7.38
CA ALA A 213 -74.05 79.91 -7.93
C ALA A 213 -74.96 80.26 -9.12
N SER A 214 -75.25 79.32 -10.01
CA SER A 214 -76.16 79.53 -11.15
C SER A 214 -77.62 79.70 -10.73
N ASP A 215 -78.08 78.95 -9.73
CA ASP A 215 -79.45 79.02 -9.24
C ASP A 215 -79.70 80.34 -8.50
N LEU A 216 -78.75 80.78 -7.67
CA LEU A 216 -78.76 82.12 -7.08
C LEU A 216 -78.80 83.21 -8.17
N LEU A 217 -77.99 83.10 -9.23
CA LEU A 217 -78.03 84.08 -10.32
C LEU A 217 -79.41 84.14 -11.00
N LYS A 218 -80.06 82.99 -11.22
CA LYS A 218 -81.42 82.94 -11.80
C LYS A 218 -82.48 83.49 -10.84
N GLU A 219 -82.42 83.15 -9.55
CA GLU A 219 -83.31 83.73 -8.54
C GLU A 219 -83.20 85.25 -8.55
N VAL A 220 -81.98 85.78 -8.62
CA VAL A 220 -81.76 87.21 -8.67
C VAL A 220 -82.23 87.82 -10.01
N GLU A 221 -82.12 87.10 -11.14
CA GLU A 221 -82.71 87.54 -12.42
C GLU A 221 -84.24 87.54 -12.40
N VAL A 222 -84.87 86.55 -11.73
CA VAL A 222 -86.32 86.50 -11.53
C VAL A 222 -86.77 87.61 -10.57
N GLU A 223 -86.02 87.88 -9.51
CA GLU A 223 -86.25 89.04 -8.65
C GLU A 223 -86.12 90.33 -9.47
N ARG A 224 -85.09 90.47 -10.32
CA ARG A 224 -84.96 91.61 -11.24
C ARG A 224 -86.13 91.74 -12.20
N ALA A 225 -86.59 90.65 -12.82
CA ALA A 225 -87.69 90.67 -13.77
C ALA A 225 -89.04 90.95 -13.09
N SER A 226 -89.26 90.40 -11.88
CA SER A 226 -90.44 90.70 -11.06
C SER A 226 -90.41 92.15 -10.58
N HIS A 227 -89.25 92.66 -10.16
CA HIS A 227 -89.04 94.08 -9.90
C HIS A 227 -89.33 94.91 -11.15
N GLU A 228 -88.80 94.55 -12.32
CA GLU A 228 -89.08 95.24 -13.58
C GLU A 228 -90.58 95.24 -13.93
N LEU A 229 -91.29 94.15 -13.67
CA LEU A 229 -92.72 94.03 -13.93
C LEU A 229 -93.56 94.83 -12.91
N THR A 230 -93.14 94.88 -11.64
CA THR A 230 -93.72 95.81 -10.65
C THR A 230 -93.43 97.26 -11.01
N LEU A 231 -92.25 97.56 -11.54
CA LEU A 231 -91.91 98.88 -12.06
C LEU A 231 -92.78 99.24 -13.27
N LYS A 232 -93.08 98.32 -14.19
CA LYS A 232 -93.98 98.55 -15.34
C LYS A 232 -95.43 98.79 -14.92
N LYS A 233 -95.96 98.02 -13.95
CA LYS A 233 -97.31 98.27 -13.38
C LYS A 233 -97.39 99.62 -12.67
N ILE A 234 -96.35 99.96 -11.90
CA ILE A 234 -96.20 101.27 -11.28
C ILE A 234 -96.02 102.36 -12.34
N GLN A 235 -95.37 102.11 -13.49
CA GLN A 235 -95.21 103.06 -14.61
C GLN A 235 -96.54 103.34 -15.35
N GLU A 236 -97.41 102.35 -15.51
CA GLU A 236 -98.75 102.56 -16.07
C GLU A 236 -99.63 103.42 -15.13
N GLU A 237 -99.49 103.25 -13.80
CA GLU A 237 -100.15 104.10 -12.81
C GLU A 237 -99.45 105.47 -12.63
N ALA A 238 -98.13 105.54 -12.82
CA ALA A 238 -97.29 106.75 -12.71
C ALA A 238 -97.22 107.61 -13.98
N ALA A 239 -97.85 107.19 -15.09
CA ALA A 239 -98.09 108.06 -16.24
C ALA A 239 -98.88 109.33 -15.86
N LEU A 240 -99.56 109.32 -14.70
CA LEU A 240 -100.22 110.47 -14.10
C LEU A 240 -99.36 111.27 -13.08
N ALA A 241 -98.15 110.82 -12.72
CA ALA A 241 -97.29 111.47 -11.71
C ALA A 241 -95.78 111.36 -12.06
N LYS A 242 -95.37 111.98 -13.18
CA LYS A 242 -94.07 111.73 -13.86
C LYS A 242 -92.82 112.36 -13.22
N THR A 243 -92.95 113.32 -12.32
CA THR A 243 -91.86 114.08 -11.68
C THR A 243 -90.82 113.31 -10.85
N ASN A 244 -91.33 112.77 -9.75
CA ASN A 244 -90.54 112.44 -8.57
C ASN A 244 -90.21 110.94 -8.51
N ALA A 245 -90.98 110.09 -9.19
CA ALA A 245 -90.80 108.64 -9.21
C ALA A 245 -89.64 108.18 -10.11
N GLU A 246 -89.28 108.91 -11.17
CA GLU A 246 -88.18 108.55 -12.08
C GLU A 246 -86.80 108.57 -11.38
N HIS A 247 -86.60 109.49 -10.42
CA HIS A 247 -85.36 109.57 -9.65
C HIS A 247 -85.25 108.41 -8.62
N GLU A 248 -86.34 108.04 -7.96
CA GLU A 248 -86.38 106.91 -7.03
C GLU A 248 -86.27 105.55 -7.76
N LEU A 249 -86.84 105.43 -8.97
CA LEU A 249 -86.67 104.27 -9.84
C LEU A 249 -85.22 104.11 -10.32
N ALA A 250 -84.60 105.20 -10.77
CA ALA A 250 -83.21 105.19 -11.19
C ALA A 250 -82.28 104.83 -10.00
N GLN A 251 -82.60 105.33 -8.80
CA GLN A 251 -81.85 104.98 -7.57
C GLN A 251 -82.05 103.52 -7.16
N THR A 252 -83.26 102.97 -7.21
CA THR A 252 -83.53 101.57 -6.85
C THR A 252 -82.97 100.59 -7.87
N THR A 253 -83.07 100.89 -9.17
CA THR A 253 -82.44 100.08 -10.23
C THR A 253 -80.92 100.15 -10.18
N ALA A 254 -80.33 101.32 -9.94
CA ALA A 254 -78.89 101.46 -9.70
C ALA A 254 -78.44 100.70 -8.46
N LYS A 255 -79.23 100.71 -7.38
CA LYS A 255 -78.95 99.95 -6.15
C LYS A 255 -79.04 98.44 -6.37
N LEU A 256 -80.10 97.96 -7.01
CA LEU A 256 -80.29 96.53 -7.32
C LEU A 256 -79.24 95.99 -8.28
N THR A 257 -78.81 96.80 -9.26
CA THR A 257 -77.73 96.40 -10.19
C THR A 257 -76.38 96.38 -9.49
N TYR A 258 -76.12 97.33 -8.59
CA TYR A 258 -74.94 97.33 -7.72
C TYR A 258 -74.94 96.12 -6.78
N ASP A 259 -76.04 95.85 -6.08
CA ASP A 259 -76.19 94.74 -5.13
C ASP A 259 -76.07 93.38 -5.82
N ASN A 260 -76.61 93.24 -7.03
CA ASN A 260 -76.37 92.07 -7.87
C ASN A 260 -74.91 91.89 -8.25
N LYS A 261 -74.25 92.97 -8.65
CA LYS A 261 -72.86 92.93 -9.10
C LYS A 261 -71.96 92.56 -7.94
N THR A 262 -72.21 93.10 -6.75
CA THR A 262 -71.47 92.75 -5.53
C THR A 262 -71.72 91.30 -5.11
N GLN A 263 -72.96 90.81 -5.17
CA GLN A 263 -73.27 89.40 -4.91
C GLN A 263 -72.62 88.44 -5.91
N SER A 264 -72.69 88.74 -7.22
CA SER A 264 -72.02 87.94 -8.26
C SER A 264 -70.50 87.92 -8.08
N GLN A 265 -69.91 89.05 -7.71
CA GLN A 265 -68.49 89.15 -7.38
C GLN A 265 -68.11 88.34 -6.13
N GLU A 266 -68.95 88.36 -5.08
CA GLU A 266 -68.68 87.58 -3.86
C GLU A 266 -68.83 86.08 -4.11
N LEU A 267 -69.83 85.64 -4.87
CA LEU A 267 -69.97 84.24 -5.29
C LEU A 267 -68.78 83.78 -6.14
N ALA A 268 -68.31 84.61 -7.08
CA ALA A 268 -67.11 84.31 -7.86
C ALA A 268 -65.85 84.21 -6.96
N ARG A 269 -65.78 85.05 -5.91
CA ARG A 269 -64.69 85.01 -4.93
C ARG A 269 -64.72 83.75 -4.07
N ILE A 270 -65.91 83.32 -3.63
CA ILE A 270 -66.13 82.08 -2.87
C ILE A 270 -65.77 80.87 -3.75
N ALA A 271 -66.26 80.81 -4.99
CA ALA A 271 -65.95 79.72 -5.91
C ALA A 271 -64.45 79.64 -6.23
N LYS A 272 -63.78 80.80 -6.34
CA LYS A 272 -62.32 80.87 -6.52
C LYS A 272 -61.57 80.38 -5.28
N ARG A 273 -61.99 80.78 -4.07
CA ARG A 273 -61.41 80.28 -2.81
C ARG A 273 -61.59 78.78 -2.64
N ALA A 274 -62.80 78.27 -2.86
CA ALA A 274 -63.06 76.83 -2.82
C ALA A 274 -62.15 76.08 -3.80
N ARG A 275 -61.92 76.61 -5.00
CA ARG A 275 -60.95 76.05 -5.95
C ARG A 275 -59.53 76.01 -5.41
N THR A 276 -59.04 77.13 -4.87
CA THR A 276 -57.67 77.21 -4.37
C THR A 276 -57.45 76.32 -3.15
N ASP A 277 -58.44 76.23 -2.26
CA ASP A 277 -58.38 75.40 -1.07
C ASP A 277 -58.36 73.91 -1.44
N LEU A 278 -59.16 73.53 -2.45
CA LEU A 278 -59.25 72.16 -2.94
C LEU A 278 -58.00 71.76 -3.75
N ASP A 279 -57.46 72.65 -4.58
CA ASP A 279 -56.17 72.44 -5.24
C ASP A 279 -55.04 72.28 -4.22
N ALA A 280 -55.07 73.03 -3.10
CA ALA A 280 -54.12 72.89 -2.02
C ALA A 280 -54.26 71.54 -1.29
N GLU A 281 -55.49 71.09 -1.00
CA GLU A 281 -55.72 69.77 -0.36
C GLU A 281 -55.27 68.61 -1.28
N LEU A 282 -55.58 68.68 -2.58
CA LEU A 282 -55.12 67.69 -3.57
C LEU A 282 -53.60 67.68 -3.67
N SER A 283 -52.95 68.85 -3.62
CA SER A 283 -51.48 68.93 -3.63
C SER A 283 -50.88 68.35 -2.35
N ALA A 284 -51.47 68.62 -1.18
CA ALA A 284 -51.01 68.08 0.10
C ALA A 284 -51.12 66.55 0.13
N ARG A 285 -52.27 65.99 -0.24
CA ARG A 285 -52.45 64.53 -0.28
C ARG A 285 -51.57 63.83 -1.32
N ARG A 286 -51.30 64.47 -2.46
CA ARG A 286 -50.33 63.95 -3.43
C ARG A 286 -48.92 63.88 -2.82
N ALA A 287 -48.52 64.90 -2.08
CA ALA A 287 -47.23 64.90 -1.39
C ALA A 287 -47.17 63.82 -0.29
N ASP A 288 -48.25 63.63 0.47
CA ASP A 288 -48.35 62.57 1.48
C ASP A 288 -48.28 61.17 0.84
N ALA A 289 -49.05 60.92 -0.22
CA ALA A 289 -49.02 59.64 -0.95
C ALA A 289 -47.66 59.37 -1.62
N GLU A 290 -47.00 60.41 -2.13
CA GLU A 290 -45.65 60.30 -2.70
C GLU A 290 -44.62 59.96 -1.60
N LYS A 291 -44.75 60.57 -0.42
CA LYS A 291 -43.92 60.25 0.74
C LYS A 291 -44.11 58.81 1.20
N ASP A 292 -45.34 58.33 1.29
CA ASP A 292 -45.65 56.95 1.69
C ASP A 292 -45.11 55.92 0.68
N LEU A 293 -45.23 56.23 -0.63
CA LEU A 293 -44.63 55.41 -1.69
C LEU A 293 -43.10 55.38 -1.62
N LEU A 294 -42.47 56.52 -1.33
CA LEU A 294 -41.02 56.61 -1.13
C LEU A 294 -40.58 55.81 0.09
N GLU A 295 -41.28 55.91 1.21
CA GLU A 295 -40.95 55.16 2.42
C GLU A 295 -41.11 53.64 2.21
N ALA A 296 -42.19 53.21 1.56
CA ALA A 296 -42.38 51.82 1.19
C ALA A 296 -41.28 51.32 0.22
N HIS A 297 -40.89 52.14 -0.76
CA HIS A 297 -39.80 51.83 -1.67
C HIS A 297 -38.46 51.70 -0.92
N HIS A 298 -38.15 52.61 0.00
CA HIS A 298 -36.96 52.52 0.84
C HIS A 298 -36.95 51.24 1.68
N LYS A 299 -38.06 50.89 2.33
CA LYS A 299 -38.19 49.63 3.09
C LYS A 299 -37.97 48.40 2.19
N ALA A 300 -38.52 48.40 0.98
CA ALA A 300 -38.33 47.31 0.02
C ALA A 300 -36.87 47.19 -0.45
N VAL A 301 -36.20 48.33 -0.70
CA VAL A 301 -34.77 48.37 -1.05
C VAL A 301 -33.91 47.86 0.11
N ASP A 302 -34.19 48.29 1.35
CA ASP A 302 -33.45 47.86 2.54
C ASP A 302 -33.59 46.35 2.77
N MET A 303 -34.80 45.80 2.64
CA MET A 303 -35.03 44.35 2.75
C MET A 303 -34.30 43.59 1.65
N ASN A 304 -34.35 44.07 0.40
CA ASN A 304 -33.63 43.45 -0.70
C ASN A 304 -32.11 43.48 -0.49
N ASN A 305 -31.56 44.61 -0.04
CA ASN A 305 -30.14 44.75 0.30
C ASN A 305 -29.72 43.79 1.42
N ARG A 306 -30.57 43.59 2.44
CA ARG A 306 -30.32 42.61 3.52
C ARG A 306 -30.27 41.18 2.97
N PHE A 307 -31.24 40.79 2.14
CA PHE A 307 -31.25 39.45 1.53
C PHE A 307 -30.07 39.23 0.58
N LEU A 308 -29.71 40.23 -0.23
CA LEU A 308 -28.51 40.15 -1.08
C LEU A 308 -27.25 39.96 -0.24
N LYS A 309 -27.10 40.71 0.86
CA LYS A 309 -25.96 40.57 1.77
C LYS A 309 -25.91 39.19 2.45
N GLN A 310 -27.06 38.64 2.85
CA GLN A 310 -27.14 37.28 3.38
C GLN A 310 -26.74 36.23 2.34
N ALA A 311 -27.22 36.37 1.10
CA ALA A 311 -26.85 35.49 -0.01
C ALA A 311 -25.35 35.57 -0.35
N GLU A 312 -24.77 36.77 -0.33
CA GLU A 312 -23.33 36.98 -0.53
C GLU A 312 -22.50 36.32 0.58
N ASN A 313 -22.93 36.46 1.84
CA ASN A 313 -22.27 35.81 2.98
C ASN A 313 -22.33 34.28 2.86
N GLN A 314 -23.49 33.71 2.53
CA GLN A 314 -23.64 32.25 2.31
C GLN A 314 -22.78 31.77 1.13
N LEU A 315 -22.70 32.55 0.04
CA LEU A 315 -21.82 32.25 -1.09
C LEU A 315 -20.34 32.30 -0.68
N ALA A 316 -19.94 33.28 0.14
CA ALA A 316 -18.57 33.39 0.63
C ALA A 316 -18.21 32.23 1.57
N GLU A 317 -19.11 31.85 2.46
CA GLU A 317 -18.96 30.72 3.38
C GLU A 317 -18.82 29.40 2.61
N THR A 318 -19.71 29.13 1.66
CA THR A 318 -19.63 27.91 0.82
C THR A 318 -18.35 27.87 -0.02
N LYS A 319 -17.90 29.00 -0.57
CA LYS A 319 -16.60 29.08 -1.26
C LYS A 319 -15.44 28.77 -0.32
N SER A 320 -15.44 29.34 0.88
CA SER A 320 -14.41 29.08 1.90
C SER A 320 -14.38 27.60 2.30
N ARG A 321 -15.56 27.00 2.54
CA ARG A 321 -15.69 25.58 2.86
C ARG A 321 -15.21 24.69 1.71
N LEU A 322 -15.52 25.03 0.46
CA LEU A 322 -15.02 24.32 -0.72
C LEU A 322 -13.50 24.43 -0.86
N THR A 323 -12.91 25.60 -0.59
CA THR A 323 -11.44 25.74 -0.62
C THR A 323 -10.77 24.98 0.51
N ALA A 324 -11.36 24.97 1.71
CA ALA A 324 -10.89 24.18 2.83
C ALA A 324 -10.94 22.68 2.52
N LEU A 325 -12.06 22.19 1.98
CA LEU A 325 -12.25 20.79 1.59
C LEU A 325 -11.24 20.36 0.52
N ARG A 326 -10.97 21.23 -0.47
CA ARG A 326 -9.92 20.99 -1.47
C ARG A 326 -8.51 20.95 -0.86
N ALA A 327 -8.23 21.80 0.13
CA ALA A 327 -6.95 21.78 0.82
C ALA A 327 -6.77 20.51 1.66
N GLU A 328 -7.83 20.07 2.36
CA GLU A 328 -7.82 18.79 3.07
C GLU A 328 -7.66 17.60 2.13
N HIS A 329 -8.39 17.58 1.02
CA HIS A 329 -8.21 16.58 -0.03
C HIS A 329 -6.76 16.52 -0.50
N LYS A 330 -6.16 17.68 -0.82
CA LYS A 330 -4.76 17.73 -1.24
C LYS A 330 -3.83 17.14 -0.17
N LYS A 331 -4.01 17.51 1.10
CA LYS A 331 -3.22 16.96 2.21
C LYS A 331 -3.35 15.44 2.32
N ILE A 332 -4.57 14.91 2.16
CA ILE A 332 -4.82 13.46 2.18
C ILE A 332 -4.08 12.79 1.02
N THR A 333 -4.20 13.33 -0.19
CA THR A 333 -3.49 12.80 -1.38
C THR A 333 -1.97 12.80 -1.19
N ASP A 334 -1.40 13.92 -0.73
CA ASP A 334 0.04 14.05 -0.50
C ASP A 334 0.53 13.08 0.60
N ALA A 335 -0.25 12.91 1.68
CA ALA A 335 0.06 11.99 2.77
C ALA A 335 0.03 10.52 2.30
N ILE A 336 -0.88 10.17 1.41
CA ILE A 336 -0.98 8.82 0.83
C ILE A 336 0.16 8.55 -0.13
N GLU A 337 0.51 9.51 -0.98
CA GLU A 337 1.67 9.36 -1.87
C GLU A 337 2.95 9.13 -1.06
N THR A 338 3.12 9.90 0.03
CA THR A 338 4.23 9.71 0.97
C THR A 338 4.19 8.34 1.62
N ALA A 339 3.06 7.95 2.24
CA ALA A 339 2.92 6.65 2.91
C ALA A 339 3.11 5.46 1.95
N ASN A 340 2.69 5.59 0.69
CA ASN A 340 2.90 4.59 -0.34
C ASN A 340 4.36 4.48 -0.74
N SER A 341 5.04 5.62 -0.90
CA SER A 341 6.47 5.64 -1.22
C SER A 341 7.30 5.03 -0.09
N ASP A 342 7.01 5.39 1.15
CA ASP A 342 7.65 4.85 2.36
C ASP A 342 7.35 3.36 2.51
N GLY A 343 6.09 2.95 2.34
CA GLY A 343 5.68 1.55 2.41
C GLY A 343 6.36 0.68 1.35
N LYS A 344 6.48 1.17 0.11
CA LYS A 344 7.22 0.50 -0.97
C LYS A 344 8.71 0.41 -0.66
N LEU A 345 9.31 1.49 -0.17
CA LEU A 345 10.72 1.52 0.22
C LEU A 345 11.02 0.53 1.34
N GLU A 346 10.18 0.48 2.38
CA GLU A 346 10.33 -0.45 3.49
C GLU A 346 10.11 -1.91 3.06
N ALA A 347 9.16 -2.17 2.16
CA ALA A 347 8.97 -3.49 1.58
C ALA A 347 10.19 -3.92 0.74
N GLN A 348 10.76 -3.00 -0.06
CA GLN A 348 11.96 -3.25 -0.84
C GLN A 348 13.17 -3.54 0.07
N LYS A 349 13.36 -2.76 1.14
CA LYS A 349 14.41 -3.02 2.14
C LYS A 349 14.26 -4.40 2.77
N LYS A 350 13.03 -4.79 3.16
CA LYS A 350 12.76 -6.12 3.72
C LYS A 350 13.03 -7.23 2.71
N ALA A 351 12.54 -7.10 1.48
CA ALA A 351 12.75 -8.06 0.41
C ALA A 351 14.26 -8.26 0.13
N THR A 352 15.03 -7.17 0.00
CA THR A 352 16.48 -7.24 -0.20
C THR A 352 17.21 -7.86 1.00
N ALA A 353 16.77 -7.57 2.23
CA ALA A 353 17.36 -8.16 3.43
C ALA A 353 17.11 -9.67 3.52
N VAL A 354 15.91 -10.15 3.17
CA VAL A 354 15.57 -11.58 3.12
C VAL A 354 16.47 -12.31 2.10
N VAL A 355 16.59 -11.77 0.89
CA VAL A 355 17.46 -12.34 -0.15
C VAL A 355 18.92 -12.33 0.29
N ALA A 356 19.41 -11.23 0.87
CA ALA A 356 20.80 -11.13 1.35
C ALA A 356 21.09 -12.15 2.46
N GLN A 357 20.16 -12.33 3.41
CA GLN A 357 20.29 -13.30 4.49
C GLN A 357 20.29 -14.74 3.95
N ALA A 358 19.42 -15.04 2.98
CA ALA A 358 19.35 -16.35 2.34
C ALA A 358 20.61 -16.66 1.54
N GLN A 359 21.13 -15.70 0.77
CA GLN A 359 22.40 -15.84 0.05
C GLN A 359 23.58 -16.06 1.00
N LYS A 360 23.60 -15.39 2.16
CA LYS A 360 24.62 -15.62 3.18
C LYS A 360 24.56 -17.06 3.70
N LYS A 361 23.37 -17.54 4.08
CA LYS A 361 23.17 -18.93 4.54
C LYS A 361 23.55 -19.96 3.48
N ALA A 362 23.14 -19.74 2.23
CA ALA A 362 23.49 -20.60 1.10
C ALA A 362 25.00 -20.72 0.91
N ARG A 363 25.74 -19.60 1.02
CA ARG A 363 27.22 -19.61 0.97
C ARG A 363 27.84 -20.35 2.14
N GLU A 364 27.28 -20.21 3.35
CA GLU A 364 27.75 -20.93 4.54
C GLU A 364 27.56 -22.45 4.40
N ILE A 365 26.42 -22.89 3.85
CA ILE A 365 26.14 -24.32 3.57
C ILE A 365 27.12 -24.88 2.54
N ILE A 366 27.31 -24.18 1.41
CA ILE A 366 28.25 -24.61 0.36
C ILE A 366 29.67 -24.67 0.92
N ARG A 367 30.11 -23.65 1.66
CA ARG A 367 31.45 -23.63 2.25
C ARG A 367 31.66 -24.77 3.25
N SER A 368 30.68 -25.03 4.11
CA SER A 368 30.75 -26.15 5.06
C SER A 368 30.83 -27.50 4.32
N ALA A 369 30.10 -27.65 3.22
CA ALA A 369 30.13 -28.85 2.39
C ALA A 369 31.45 -29.01 1.62
N GLU A 370 32.05 -27.91 1.13
CA GLU A 370 33.39 -27.89 0.53
C GLU A 370 34.45 -28.31 1.55
N ASP A 371 34.39 -27.76 2.77
CA ASP A 371 35.30 -28.12 3.85
C ASP A 371 35.15 -29.61 4.24
N GLU A 372 33.92 -30.14 4.29
CA GLU A 372 33.67 -31.57 4.57
C GLU A 372 34.15 -32.47 3.43
N ALA A 373 33.81 -32.12 2.18
CA ALA A 373 34.21 -32.86 0.99
C ALA A 373 35.75 -32.94 0.86
N THR A 374 36.45 -31.83 1.09
CA THR A 374 37.92 -31.80 1.08
C THR A 374 38.51 -32.61 2.22
N ALA A 375 37.93 -32.56 3.42
CA ALA A 375 38.36 -33.39 4.54
C ALA A 375 38.18 -34.90 4.27
N ARG A 376 37.08 -35.31 3.63
CA ARG A 376 36.80 -36.70 3.24
C ARG A 376 37.84 -37.23 2.24
N VAL A 377 38.14 -36.45 1.21
CA VAL A 377 39.17 -36.81 0.21
C VAL A 377 40.55 -36.86 0.86
N ALA A 378 40.90 -35.86 1.69
CA ALA A 378 42.19 -35.85 2.38
C ALA A 378 42.36 -37.02 3.36
N ALA A 379 41.29 -37.46 4.03
CA ALA A 379 41.31 -38.64 4.89
C ALA A 379 41.56 -39.93 4.08
N ALA A 380 40.92 -40.07 2.93
CA ALA A 380 41.13 -41.19 2.02
C ALA A 380 42.56 -41.20 1.44
N GLU A 381 43.11 -40.04 1.08
CA GLU A 381 44.50 -39.90 0.63
C GLU A 381 45.51 -40.28 1.72
N ARG A 382 45.27 -39.92 2.99
CA ARG A 382 46.12 -40.37 4.10
C ARG A 382 46.07 -41.89 4.25
N ARG A 383 44.88 -42.49 4.15
CA ARG A 383 44.73 -43.95 4.23
C ARG A 383 45.42 -44.66 3.07
N LEU A 384 45.41 -44.06 1.88
CA LEU A 384 46.16 -44.54 0.72
C LEU A 384 47.68 -44.55 0.99
N ILE A 385 48.21 -43.51 1.61
CA ILE A 385 49.64 -43.43 1.96
C ILE A 385 50.00 -44.55 2.96
N GLU A 386 49.16 -44.77 3.96
CA GLU A 386 49.33 -45.88 4.92
C GLU A 386 49.32 -47.23 4.21
N LEU A 387 48.31 -47.53 3.39
CA LEU A 387 48.21 -48.79 2.63
C LEU A 387 49.40 -49.00 1.69
N ARG A 388 49.90 -47.95 1.04
CA ARG A 388 51.11 -48.02 0.21
C ARG A 388 52.35 -48.32 1.05
N SER A 389 52.49 -47.70 2.22
CA SER A 389 53.61 -47.98 3.12
C SER A 389 53.57 -49.43 3.64
N GLU A 390 52.39 -49.93 4.02
CA GLU A 390 52.19 -51.33 4.42
C GLU A 390 52.55 -52.29 3.28
N ARG A 391 52.08 -52.00 2.06
CA ARG A 391 52.41 -52.75 0.84
C ARG A 391 53.92 -52.78 0.58
N ASP A 392 54.59 -51.63 0.65
CA ASP A 392 56.03 -51.52 0.42
C ASP A 392 56.81 -52.32 1.48
N THR A 393 56.40 -52.26 2.75
CA THR A 393 57.00 -53.12 3.80
C THR A 393 56.79 -54.62 3.57
N ILE A 394 55.64 -55.02 3.03
CA ILE A 394 55.37 -56.42 2.69
C ILE A 394 56.23 -56.85 1.50
N ALA A 395 56.40 -55.98 0.50
CA ALA A 395 57.26 -56.23 -0.65
C ALA A 395 58.73 -56.37 -0.22
N ASP A 396 59.24 -55.45 0.59
CA ASP A 396 60.58 -55.50 1.17
C ASP A 396 60.80 -56.75 2.04
N TYR A 397 59.79 -57.16 2.81
CA TYR A 397 59.86 -58.39 3.62
C TYR A 397 60.01 -59.63 2.74
N VAL A 398 59.25 -59.72 1.64
CA VAL A 398 59.32 -60.85 0.70
C VAL A 398 60.65 -60.85 -0.07
N GLU A 399 61.16 -59.68 -0.44
CA GLU A 399 62.50 -59.55 -1.03
C GLU A 399 63.61 -59.94 -0.04
N SER A 400 63.48 -59.56 1.23
CA SER A 400 64.41 -59.98 2.29
C SER A 400 64.38 -61.49 2.53
N LEU A 401 63.20 -62.12 2.50
CA LEU A 401 63.05 -63.57 2.57
C LEU A 401 63.71 -64.24 1.35
N ARG A 402 63.53 -63.69 0.14
CA ARG A 402 64.20 -64.17 -1.07
C ARG A 402 65.72 -64.09 -0.95
N ALA A 403 66.26 -62.99 -0.43
CA ALA A 403 67.70 -62.81 -0.23
C ALA A 403 68.28 -63.78 0.80
N VAL A 404 67.59 -63.99 1.92
CA VAL A 404 68.00 -64.94 2.97
C VAL A 404 67.98 -66.38 2.45
N VAL A 405 66.93 -66.75 1.72
CA VAL A 405 66.84 -68.09 1.11
C VAL A 405 67.88 -68.28 0.01
N GLY A 406 68.08 -67.28 -0.86
CA GLY A 406 69.15 -67.28 -1.86
C GLY A 406 70.53 -67.50 -1.24
N ALA A 407 70.84 -66.79 -0.14
CA ALA A 407 72.09 -66.96 0.60
C ALA A 407 72.26 -68.34 1.28
N VAL A 408 71.17 -69.03 1.59
CA VAL A 408 71.17 -70.39 2.16
C VAL A 408 71.33 -71.45 1.06
N VAL A 409 70.80 -71.20 -0.14
CA VAL A 409 70.87 -72.11 -1.29
C VAL A 409 72.21 -71.99 -2.04
N ASP A 410 72.81 -70.80 -2.13
CA ASP A 410 74.06 -70.53 -2.88
C ASP A 410 75.37 -70.81 -2.13
N LYS A 411 75.35 -71.41 -0.93
CA LYS A 411 76.57 -71.71 -0.16
C LYS A 411 77.27 -72.97 -0.73
N PRO A 412 78.45 -72.89 -1.39
CA PRO A 412 79.13 -74.09 -1.86
C PRO A 412 79.89 -74.76 -0.70
N ALA A 413 79.90 -76.10 -0.70
CA ALA A 413 80.59 -76.93 0.29
C ALA A 413 82.10 -76.61 0.41
N PRO A 414 82.72 -76.72 1.60
CA PRO A 414 84.14 -76.39 1.76
C PRO A 414 85.02 -77.49 1.17
N VAL A 415 85.82 -77.16 0.15
CA VAL A 415 86.83 -78.07 -0.42
C VAL A 415 88.17 -77.88 0.29
N LYS A 416 88.65 -78.96 0.94
CA LYS A 416 89.99 -79.08 1.55
C LYS A 416 91.10 -79.03 0.49
N LYS A 417 92.14 -78.21 0.67
CA LYS A 417 93.52 -78.51 0.20
C LYS A 417 94.58 -77.98 1.17
N ALA A 418 95.58 -78.83 1.43
CA ALA A 418 96.63 -78.67 2.41
C ALA A 418 97.93 -78.09 1.83
N SER A 419 98.57 -77.24 2.65
CA SER A 419 100.02 -77.03 2.92
C SER A 419 101.06 -76.79 1.80
N SER A 420 101.72 -75.63 1.85
CA SER A 420 103.16 -75.40 2.20
C SER A 420 103.61 -74.03 1.63
N ALA A 421 104.02 -73.01 2.39
CA ALA A 421 105.17 -72.77 3.29
C ALA A 421 106.28 -71.91 2.64
N LYS A 422 106.39 -70.65 3.13
CA LYS A 422 107.54 -69.70 3.18
C LYS A 422 108.07 -69.15 1.82
N ARG A 423 108.49 -67.88 1.68
CA ARG A 423 109.21 -67.00 2.62
C ARG A 423 109.23 -65.52 2.14
N SER A 424 109.38 -64.62 3.11
CA SER A 424 110.05 -63.29 3.09
C SER A 424 109.44 -62.06 2.37
N LYS A 425 108.84 -61.18 3.21
CA LYS A 425 108.94 -59.70 3.29
C LYS A 425 110.41 -59.20 3.20
N PRO A 426 110.76 -57.89 3.02
CA PRO A 426 110.11 -56.66 3.61
C PRO A 426 110.09 -55.45 2.63
N ARG A 427 109.76 -54.17 2.90
CA ARG A 427 109.81 -53.24 4.07
C ARG A 427 109.05 -51.94 3.64
N ALA A 428 107.97 -51.55 4.32
CA ALA A 428 107.79 -50.37 5.19
C ALA A 428 107.99 -48.95 4.61
N THR A 429 106.92 -48.11 4.70
CA THR A 429 106.81 -46.71 5.22
C THR A 429 105.39 -46.20 4.85
N ALA A 430 104.42 -45.86 5.71
CA ALA A 430 104.32 -44.98 6.88
C ALA A 430 103.89 -43.52 6.56
N ARG A 431 102.87 -43.08 7.32
CA ARG A 431 102.30 -41.73 7.60
C ARG A 431 101.24 -41.15 6.65
N GLN A 432 99.98 -40.91 7.05
CA GLN A 432 99.38 -40.04 8.11
C GLN A 432 99.62 -38.53 7.90
N GLN A 433 98.57 -37.83 7.48
CA GLN A 433 98.12 -36.46 7.87
C GLN A 433 96.60 -36.46 7.56
N ASP A 434 95.64 -36.38 8.47
CA ASP A 434 95.24 -35.34 9.44
C ASP A 434 94.90 -33.95 8.88
N SER A 435 93.69 -33.52 9.28
CA SER A 435 93.12 -32.17 9.42
C SER A 435 92.52 -31.43 8.20
N ALA A 436 91.18 -31.37 8.24
CA ALA A 436 90.34 -30.17 8.29
C ALA A 436 90.63 -28.98 7.35
N ALA A 437 89.68 -28.69 6.44
CA ALA A 437 89.05 -27.37 6.29
C ALA A 437 87.87 -27.44 5.29
N SER A 438 86.78 -26.79 5.69
CA SER A 438 85.60 -26.34 4.93
C SER A 438 84.49 -27.33 4.59
#